data_AF-A0A534B269-F1
#
_entry.id   AF-A0A534B269-F1
#
_cell.length_a   1.000
_cell.length_b   1.000
_cell.length_c   1.000
_cell.angle_alpha   90.00
_cell.angle_beta   90.00
_cell.angle_gamma   90.00
#
_symmetry.space_group_name_H-M   'P 1'
#
loop_
_entity.id
_entity.type
_entity.pdbx_description
1 polymer ?
#
loop_
_entity_poly.entity_id
_entity_poly.type
_entity_poly.pdbx_seq_one_letter_code
_entity_poly.pdbx_strand_id
1 'polypeptide(L)'
;MARSAEVGIIIPSATYKSKRPREARSVERRLHTRHRARTVVYITIPGGRRKLCKAVNLSATGVFIETTNLGLRKGQQVELAFAINLGTVTKLHRRTAVVAHVSRGGTGLMMESYGGARSS
;
A
#
# COMPACT_ATOMS: atom_id res chain seq x y z
N MET A 1 -40.33 -4.91 18.11
CA MET A 1 -40.38 -5.22 16.66
C MET A 1 -40.03 -3.95 15.89
N ALA A 2 -39.08 -4.06 14.97
CA ALA A 2 -38.51 -2.97 14.19
C ALA A 2 -39.53 -2.32 13.22
N ARG A 3 -39.27 -1.07 12.82
CA ARG A 3 -39.18 -0.71 11.39
C ARG A 3 -38.54 0.65 11.15
N SER A 4 -37.58 0.62 10.24
CA SER A 4 -36.82 1.71 9.64
C SER A 4 -37.71 2.78 9.01
N ALA A 5 -37.22 4.01 8.97
CA ALA A 5 -37.68 5.02 8.03
C ALA A 5 -36.46 5.69 7.37
N GLU A 6 -36.38 5.52 6.05
CA GLU A 6 -35.48 6.22 5.14
C GLU A 6 -35.66 7.73 5.24
N VAL A 7 -34.57 8.48 5.15
CA VAL A 7 -34.59 9.91 4.85
C VAL A 7 -33.94 10.10 3.49
N GLY A 8 -34.80 10.27 2.48
CA GLY A 8 -34.42 10.66 1.14
C GLY A 8 -33.97 12.12 1.11
N ILE A 9 -32.87 12.39 0.41
CA ILE A 9 -32.47 13.76 0.05
C ILE A 9 -32.95 14.03 -1.38
N ILE A 10 -33.85 15.00 -1.44
CA ILE A 10 -34.47 15.58 -2.62
C ILE A 10 -33.40 16.29 -3.48
N ILE A 11 -33.33 15.95 -4.77
CA ILE A 11 -32.51 16.65 -5.76
C ILE A 11 -33.43 17.62 -6.52
N PRO A 12 -33.22 18.95 -6.46
CA PRO A 12 -33.92 19.85 -7.38
C PRO A 12 -33.23 19.82 -8.75
N SER A 13 -34.05 19.53 -9.76
CA SER A 13 -33.74 19.66 -11.18
C SER A 13 -33.72 21.14 -11.55
N ALA A 14 -32.58 21.64 -12.03
CA ALA A 14 -32.47 22.89 -12.78
C ALA A 14 -31.60 22.65 -14.01
N THR A 15 -32.17 22.96 -15.16
CA THR A 15 -31.67 22.71 -16.51
C THR A 15 -30.46 23.58 -16.83
N TYR A 16 -29.30 22.97 -17.10
CA TYR A 16 -28.19 23.63 -17.80
C TYR A 16 -27.67 22.76 -18.95
N LYS A 17 -27.78 23.28 -20.18
CA LYS A 17 -27.41 22.62 -21.43
C LYS A 17 -26.02 23.09 -21.88
N SER A 18 -25.15 22.13 -22.20
CA SER A 18 -23.82 22.26 -22.85
C SER A 18 -22.67 22.74 -21.94
N LYS A 19 -21.43 22.23 -21.99
CA LYS A 19 -20.67 21.35 -22.89
C LYS A 19 -19.89 20.36 -22.00
N ARG A 20 -19.74 19.08 -22.40
CA ARG A 20 -19.02 18.09 -21.59
C ARG A 20 -17.50 18.15 -21.86
N PRO A 21 -16.63 18.61 -20.95
CA PRO A 21 -15.32 18.01 -20.83
C PRO A 21 -15.50 16.66 -20.14
N ARG A 22 -15.05 15.57 -20.77
CA ARG A 22 -14.93 14.27 -20.10
C ARG A 22 -13.72 14.34 -19.16
N GLU A 23 -13.88 15.03 -18.04
CA GLU A 23 -12.99 14.86 -16.90
C GLU A 23 -13.45 13.60 -16.19
N ALA A 24 -12.83 12.46 -16.54
CA ALA A 24 -12.96 11.26 -15.74
C ALA A 24 -12.36 11.59 -14.36
N ARG A 25 -13.21 12.03 -13.42
CA ARG A 25 -12.84 12.18 -12.00
C ARG A 25 -12.29 10.84 -11.54
N SER A 26 -10.97 10.72 -11.52
CA SER A 26 -10.29 9.55 -10.96
C SER A 26 -10.61 9.52 -9.49
N VAL A 27 -11.59 8.68 -9.11
CA VAL A 27 -11.87 8.40 -7.70
C VAL A 27 -10.60 7.79 -7.11
N GLU A 28 -9.91 8.56 -6.26
CA GLU A 28 -8.76 8.06 -5.51
C GLU A 28 -9.23 6.92 -4.62
N ARG A 29 -8.63 5.73 -4.80
CA ARG A 29 -9.03 4.52 -4.08
C ARG A 29 -8.20 4.27 -2.82
N ARG A 30 -7.15 5.06 -2.57
CA ARG A 30 -6.19 4.79 -1.48
C ARG A 30 -6.56 5.55 -0.21
N LEU A 31 -6.56 4.84 0.91
CA LEU A 31 -6.81 5.39 2.25
C LEU A 31 -5.62 6.11 2.88
N HIS A 32 -4.41 5.92 2.35
CA HIS A 32 -3.19 6.50 2.90
C HIS A 32 -2.37 7.18 1.81
N THR A 33 -1.85 8.37 2.13
CA THR A 33 -0.89 9.08 1.30
C THR A 33 0.46 8.34 1.28
N ARG A 34 1.21 8.49 0.19
CA ARG A 34 2.55 7.92 0.05
C ARG A 34 3.56 9.03 0.09
N HIS A 35 4.58 8.86 0.92
CA HIS A 35 5.73 9.74 0.92
C HIS A 35 6.82 9.14 0.05
N ARG A 36 7.53 9.98 -0.71
CA ARG A 36 8.71 9.57 -1.45
C ARG A 36 9.73 9.06 -0.44
N ALA A 37 10.08 7.79 -0.55
CA ALA A 37 11.08 7.19 0.30
C ALA A 37 12.39 7.15 -0.47
N ARG A 38 13.48 7.63 0.13
CA ARG A 38 14.85 7.36 -0.33
C ARG A 38 15.54 6.53 0.76
N THR A 39 14.90 5.44 1.17
CA THR A 39 15.42 4.54 2.19
C THR A 39 15.67 3.16 1.61
N VAL A 40 16.58 2.44 2.26
CA VAL A 40 16.87 1.05 1.96
C VAL A 40 16.00 0.13 2.83
N VAL A 41 15.51 -0.93 2.22
CA VAL A 41 14.68 -1.95 2.88
C VAL A 41 15.32 -3.30 2.59
N TYR A 42 15.53 -4.08 3.64
CA TYR A 42 15.90 -5.47 3.48
C TYR A 42 14.64 -6.30 3.30
N ILE A 43 14.61 -7.14 2.28
CA ILE A 43 13.57 -8.15 2.07
C ILE A 43 14.14 -9.53 2.33
N THR A 44 13.48 -10.30 3.19
CA THR A 44 13.73 -11.73 3.37
C THR A 44 12.66 -12.48 2.60
N ILE A 45 13.08 -13.22 1.58
CA ILE A 45 12.19 -14.07 0.78
C ILE A 45 12.10 -15.48 1.42
N PRO A 46 10.99 -16.22 1.18
CA PRO A 46 10.90 -17.62 1.57
C PRO A 46 12.13 -18.41 1.14
N GLY A 47 12.69 -19.19 2.07
CA GLY A 47 14.02 -19.83 1.91
C GLY A 47 15.17 -19.03 2.52
N GLY A 48 14.90 -17.95 3.25
CA GLY A 48 15.87 -17.27 4.13
C GLY A 48 16.85 -16.33 3.42
N ARG A 49 16.78 -16.23 2.08
CA ARG A 49 17.62 -15.30 1.32
C ARG A 49 17.21 -13.86 1.61
N ARG A 50 18.18 -13.01 1.93
CA ARG A 50 17.96 -11.58 2.20
C ARG A 50 18.53 -10.73 1.06
N LYS A 51 17.80 -9.73 0.60
CA LYS A 51 18.27 -8.76 -0.41
C LYS A 51 18.03 -7.33 0.07
N LEU A 52 18.98 -6.45 -0.22
CA LEU A 52 18.82 -5.00 -0.04
C LEU A 52 18.06 -4.44 -1.26
N CYS A 53 17.00 -3.69 -1.01
CA CYS A 53 16.19 -3.06 -2.06
C CYS A 53 15.98 -1.59 -1.73
N LYS A 54 15.82 -0.78 -2.79
CA LYS A 54 15.50 0.64 -2.63
C LYS A 54 13.99 0.80 -2.56
N ALA A 55 13.48 1.39 -1.48
CA ALA A 55 12.10 1.83 -1.45
C ALA A 55 11.96 3.08 -2.31
N VAL A 56 10.93 3.11 -3.17
CA VAL A 56 10.57 4.27 -4.01
C VAL A 56 9.52 5.12 -3.30
N ASN A 57 8.58 4.46 -2.64
CA ASN A 57 7.54 5.10 -1.83
C ASN A 57 7.18 4.23 -0.63
N LEU A 58 6.75 4.87 0.44
CA LEU A 58 6.37 4.25 1.70
C LEU A 58 5.09 4.91 2.24
N SER A 59 4.19 4.10 2.77
CA SER A 59 3.05 4.50 3.60
C SER A 59 2.99 3.64 4.86
N ALA A 60 2.04 3.92 5.76
CA ALA A 60 1.80 3.10 6.94
C ALA A 60 1.42 1.63 6.61
N THR A 61 0.83 1.38 5.44
CA THR A 61 0.28 0.09 5.06
C THR A 61 1.00 -0.61 3.92
N GLY A 62 1.92 0.07 3.24
CA GLY A 62 2.62 -0.55 2.12
C GLY A 62 3.88 0.17 1.69
N VAL A 63 4.65 -0.52 0.87
CA VAL A 63 5.89 -0.02 0.29
C VAL A 63 6.00 -0.50 -1.16
N PHE A 64 6.49 0.37 -2.04
CA PHE A 64 6.94 -0.04 -3.36
C PHE A 64 8.46 -0.07 -3.38
N ILE A 65 9.03 -1.24 -3.68
CA ILE A 65 10.47 -1.42 -3.78
C ILE A 65 10.89 -1.61 -5.23
N GLU A 66 11.99 -0.98 -5.60
CA GLU A 66 12.70 -1.26 -6.84
C GLU A 66 13.38 -2.61 -6.71
N THR A 67 13.03 -3.55 -7.59
CA THR A 67 13.53 -4.92 -7.54
C THR A 67 14.01 -5.36 -8.92
N THR A 68 15.20 -5.95 -8.96
CA THR A 68 15.65 -6.76 -10.09
C THR A 68 15.22 -8.20 -9.85
N ASN A 69 14.21 -8.64 -10.63
CA ASN A 69 13.58 -9.97 -10.66
C ASN A 69 13.93 -10.88 -9.47
N LEU A 70 13.19 -10.73 -8.37
CA LEU A 70 13.38 -11.50 -7.15
C LEU A 70 12.64 -12.85 -7.15
N GLY A 71 11.95 -13.20 -8.24
CA GLY A 71 11.08 -14.38 -8.29
C GLY A 71 9.83 -14.27 -7.40
N LEU A 72 9.50 -13.06 -6.92
CA LEU A 72 8.33 -12.82 -6.07
C LEU A 72 7.05 -12.97 -6.88
N ARG A 73 6.04 -13.59 -6.28
CA ARG A 73 4.71 -13.77 -6.87
C ARG A 73 3.66 -13.04 -6.04
N LYS A 74 2.61 -12.55 -6.69
CA LYS A 74 1.46 -11.94 -5.99
C LYS A 74 0.90 -12.93 -4.94
N GLY A 75 0.57 -12.42 -3.76
CA GLY A 75 0.09 -13.22 -2.63
C GLY A 75 1.20 -13.85 -1.78
N GLN A 76 2.46 -13.80 -2.22
CA GLN A 76 3.58 -14.34 -1.46
C GLN A 76 3.88 -13.49 -0.23
N GLN A 77 4.04 -14.15 0.92
CA GLN A 77 4.45 -13.51 2.16
C GLN A 77 5.97 -13.35 2.19
N VAL A 78 6.42 -12.20 2.69
CA VAL A 78 7.83 -11.83 2.86
C VAL A 78 8.01 -11.07 4.16
N GLU A 79 9.24 -11.02 4.67
CA GLU A 79 9.59 -10.17 5.80
C GLU A 79 10.37 -8.96 5.30
N LEU A 80 10.02 -7.78 5.80
CA LEU A 80 10.68 -6.51 5.50
C LEU A 80 11.37 -6.00 6.75
N ALA A 81 12.60 -5.52 6.63
CA ALA A 81 13.28 -4.76 7.67
C ALA A 81 13.64 -3.36 7.15
N PHE A 82 13.01 -2.35 7.73
CA PHE A 82 13.26 -0.94 7.46
C PHE A 82 14.37 -0.45 8.38
N ALA A 83 15.46 0.06 7.80
CA ALA A 83 16.52 0.71 8.56
C ALA A 83 16.17 2.20 8.72
N ILE A 84 15.97 2.63 9.96
CA ILE A 84 15.67 4.02 10.31
C ILE A 84 16.88 4.56 11.07
N ASN A 85 17.61 5.46 10.42
CA ASN A 85 18.73 6.15 11.05
C ASN A 85 18.18 7.29 11.94
N LEU A 86 18.54 7.29 13.23
CA LEU A 86 18.17 8.29 14.23
C LEU A 86 19.38 9.14 14.68
N GLY A 87 20.40 9.25 13.82
CA GLY A 87 21.69 9.85 14.13
C GLY A 87 22.70 8.79 14.57
N THR A 88 22.85 8.61 15.89
CA THR A 88 23.85 7.71 16.47
C THR A 88 23.46 6.23 16.45
N VAL A 89 22.16 5.95 16.27
CA VAL A 89 21.60 4.60 16.27
C VAL A 89 20.76 4.38 15.03
N THR A 90 20.92 3.22 14.38
CA THR A 90 19.98 2.75 13.35
C THR A 90 19.04 1.73 13.95
N LYS A 91 17.74 2.04 13.97
CA LYS A 91 16.70 1.09 14.38
C LYS A 91 16.24 0.28 13.18
N LEU A 92 16.16 -1.04 13.35
CA LEU A 92 15.53 -1.93 12.40
C LEU A 92 14.06 -2.14 12.79
N HIS A 93 13.16 -1.90 11.85
CA HIS A 93 11.74 -2.16 12.04
C HIS A 93 11.31 -3.29 11.13
N ARG A 94 10.92 -4.42 11.72
CA ARG A 94 10.49 -5.61 10.98
C ARG A 94 8.99 -5.61 10.78
N ARG A 95 8.54 -5.92 9.58
CA ARG A 95 7.12 -6.08 9.22
C ARG A 95 6.94 -7.24 8.27
N THR A 96 5.95 -8.07 8.54
CA THR A 96 5.45 -9.02 7.55
C THR A 96 4.70 -8.27 6.46
N ALA A 97 4.88 -8.68 5.22
CA ALA A 97 4.15 -8.13 4.09
C ALA A 97 3.76 -9.21 3.08
N VAL A 98 2.74 -8.90 2.30
CA VAL A 98 2.28 -9.72 1.17
C VAL A 98 2.53 -8.95 -0.12
N VAL A 99 3.00 -9.66 -1.15
CA VAL A 99 3.16 -9.10 -2.50
C VAL A 99 1.78 -8.76 -3.08
N ALA A 100 1.49 -7.47 -3.21
CA ALA A 100 0.23 -6.98 -3.77
C ALA A 100 0.26 -7.01 -5.31
N HIS A 101 1.38 -6.64 -5.91
CA HIS A 101 1.61 -6.74 -7.35
C HIS A 101 3.10 -6.73 -7.70
N VAL A 102 3.43 -7.25 -8.89
CA VAL A 102 4.76 -7.18 -9.50
C VAL A 102 4.63 -6.43 -10.82
N SER A 103 5.51 -5.46 -11.07
CA SER A 103 5.58 -4.70 -12.32
C SER A 103 7.01 -4.67 -12.85
N ARG A 104 7.20 -4.18 -14.08
CA ARG A 104 8.52 -4.11 -14.72
C ARG A 104 9.56 -3.33 -13.89
N GLY A 105 9.11 -2.34 -13.12
CA GLY A 105 9.98 -1.45 -12.33
C GLY A 105 10.09 -1.80 -10.85
N GLY A 106 9.44 -2.86 -10.38
CA GLY A 106 9.52 -3.23 -8.97
C GLY A 106 8.34 -4.03 -8.43
N THR A 107 8.25 -4.08 -7.11
CA THR A 107 7.25 -4.87 -6.39
C THR A 107 6.52 -4.01 -5.38
N GLY A 108 5.18 -4.05 -5.44
CA GLY A 108 4.30 -3.43 -4.45
C GLY A 108 3.99 -4.42 -3.34
N LEU A 109 4.26 -4.03 -2.11
CA LEU A 109 4.09 -4.84 -0.90
C LEU A 109 3.07 -4.18 0.02
N MET A 110 2.16 -4.98 0.56
CA MET A 110 1.21 -4.58 1.59
C MET A 110 1.65 -5.15 2.93
N MET A 111 1.90 -4.29 3.90
CA MET A 111 2.29 -4.70 5.25
C MET A 111 1.07 -5.23 5.99
N GLU A 112 1.25 -6.31 6.74
CA GLU A 112 0.23 -6.79 7.66
C GLU A 112 0.08 -5.81 8.83
N SER A 113 -1.16 -5.46 9.15
CA SER A 113 -1.49 -4.62 10.30
C SER A 113 -1.10 -5.35 11.58
N TYR A 114 -0.49 -4.64 12.54
CA TYR A 114 -0.09 -5.20 13.84
C TYR A 114 -1.28 -5.68 14.72
N GLY A 115 -2.53 -5.54 14.25
CA GLY A 115 -3.75 -5.95 14.95
C GLY A 115 -4.48 -7.15 14.34
N GLY A 116 -3.95 -7.77 13.27
CA GLY A 116 -4.52 -8.96 12.66
C GLY A 116 -3.87 -10.24 13.17
N ALA A 117 -3.92 -10.48 14.49
CA ALA A 117 -3.64 -11.82 15.00
C ALA A 117 -4.61 -12.78 14.29
N ARG A 118 -4.05 -13.80 13.63
CA ARG A 118 -4.80 -14.88 12.99
C ARG A 118 -5.76 -15.48 14.02
N SER A 119 -7.05 -15.16 13.90
CA SER A 119 -8.10 -16.00 14.48
C SER A 119 -8.22 -17.22 13.59
N SER A 120 -7.44 -18.26 13.90
CA SER A 120 -7.72 -19.64 13.49
C SER A 120 -8.77 -20.23 14.41
#